data_AF-A0A0B0IN74-F1
#
_entry.id   AF-A0A0B0IN74-F1
#
_cell.length_a   1.000
_cell.length_b   1.000
_cell.length_c   1.000
_cell.angle_alpha   90.00
_cell.angle_beta   90.00
_cell.angle_gamma   90.00
#
_symmetry.space_group_name_H-M   'P 1'
#
loop_
_entity.id
_entity.type
_entity.pdbx_description
1 polymer ?
#
loop_
_entity_poly.entity_id
_entity_poly.type
_entity_poly.pdbx_seq_one_letter_code
_entity_poly.pdbx_strand_id
1 'polypeptide(L)'
;MELVSGKVTSKGQITIPKELREKLGLSEGDQLKFLIEDDEVRIEPVKKKLLSQAIGRITSKEEINLEKMREIAHEEASKHTLSEGLEHE
;
A
#
# COMPACT_ATOMS: atom_id res chain seq x y z
N MET A 1 16.21 -17.83 21.35
CA MET A 1 16.70 -17.35 20.04
C MET A 1 16.91 -18.57 19.17
N GLU A 2 16.32 -18.58 17.98
CA GLU A 2 16.51 -19.65 17.00
C GLU A 2 17.42 -19.09 15.91
N LEU A 3 18.53 -19.76 15.65
CA LEU A 3 19.54 -19.27 14.71
C LEU A 3 19.25 -19.86 13.33
N VAL A 4 18.69 -19.04 12.44
CA VAL A 4 18.39 -19.42 11.06
C VAL A 4 19.23 -18.53 10.14
N SER A 5 20.07 -19.12 9.30
CA SER A 5 20.95 -18.37 8.39
C SER A 5 20.29 -18.13 7.03
N GLY A 6 20.31 -16.89 6.56
CA GLY A 6 19.99 -16.52 5.17
C GLY A 6 21.26 -16.34 4.33
N LYS A 7 21.08 -16.22 3.01
CA LYS A 7 22.17 -15.87 2.09
C LYS A 7 21.83 -14.58 1.35
N VAL A 8 22.83 -13.75 1.14
CA VAL A 8 22.76 -12.61 0.23
C VAL A 8 23.14 -13.08 -1.17
N THR A 9 22.29 -12.82 -2.16
CA THR A 9 22.58 -13.15 -3.56
C THR A 9 23.56 -12.14 -4.18
N SER A 10 24.12 -12.45 -5.34
CA SER A 10 25.00 -11.53 -6.08
C SER A 10 24.33 -10.20 -6.45
N LYS A 11 22.99 -10.16 -6.48
CA LYS A 11 22.19 -8.96 -6.74
C LYS A 11 21.81 -8.19 -5.46
N GLY A 12 22.36 -8.58 -4.30
CA GLY A 12 22.05 -7.93 -3.02
C GLY A 12 20.69 -8.29 -2.44
N GLN A 13 20.06 -9.38 -2.89
CA GLN A 13 18.78 -9.85 -2.31
C GLN A 13 19.05 -10.74 -1.10
N ILE A 14 18.24 -10.61 -0.05
CA ILE A 14 18.29 -11.49 1.13
C ILE A 14 17.24 -12.59 0.97
N THR A 15 17.65 -13.85 1.08
CA THR A 15 16.72 -14.98 1.07
C THR A 15 16.15 -15.22 2.45
N ILE A 16 14.81 -15.30 2.55
CA ILE A 16 14.09 -15.70 3.76
C ILE A 16 13.79 -17.22 3.68
N PRO A 17 14.37 -18.05 4.55
CA PRO A 17 14.12 -19.50 4.58
C PRO A 17 12.64 -19.84 4.75
N LYS A 18 12.22 -20.99 4.24
CA LYS A 18 10.81 -21.42 4.21
C LYS A 18 10.16 -21.40 5.60
N GLU A 19 10.84 -21.93 6.60
CA GLU A 19 10.36 -21.98 7.99
C GLU A 19 10.08 -20.59 8.57
N LEU A 20 10.93 -19.60 8.24
CA LEU A 20 10.75 -18.23 8.70
C LEU A 20 9.58 -17.55 7.97
N ARG A 21 9.39 -17.83 6.68
CA ARG A 21 8.22 -17.35 5.92
C ARG A 21 6.92 -17.87 6.50
N GLU A 22 6.86 -19.17 6.84
CA GLU A 22 5.66 -19.78 7.43
C GLU A 22 5.37 -19.21 8.82
N LYS A 23 6.38 -19.07 9.68
CA LYS A 23 6.22 -18.47 11.03
C LYS A 23 5.75 -17.02 10.96
N LEU A 24 6.23 -16.24 9.98
CA LEU A 24 5.87 -14.82 9.82
C LEU A 24 4.63 -14.60 8.93
N GLY A 25 4.07 -15.66 8.35
CA GLY A 25 2.94 -15.59 7.41
C GLY A 25 3.27 -14.84 6.11
N LEU A 26 4.52 -14.88 5.66
CA LEU A 26 4.99 -14.14 4.49
C LEU A 26 4.72 -14.90 3.19
N SER A 27 4.16 -14.18 2.22
CA SER A 27 3.91 -14.62 0.85
C SER A 27 4.69 -13.78 -0.16
N GLU A 28 4.74 -14.24 -1.41
CA GLU A 28 5.33 -13.46 -2.49
C GLU A 28 4.58 -12.12 -2.65
N GLY A 29 5.33 -11.02 -2.80
CA GLY A 29 4.77 -9.67 -2.90
C GLY A 29 4.47 -8.99 -1.57
N ASP A 30 4.66 -9.67 -0.44
CA ASP A 30 4.58 -9.02 0.87
C ASP A 30 5.68 -7.99 1.06
N GLN A 31 5.31 -6.86 1.66
CA GLN A 31 6.23 -5.79 1.97
C GLN A 31 6.80 -5.96 3.36
N LEU A 32 8.08 -5.63 3.52
CA LEU A 32 8.80 -5.64 4.78
C LEU A 32 9.26 -4.22 5.07
N LYS A 33 9.25 -3.83 6.34
CA LYS A 33 9.92 -2.61 6.82
C LYS A 33 11.23 -2.99 7.49
N PHE A 34 12.25 -2.19 7.23
CA PHE A 34 13.55 -2.27 7.87
C PHE A 34 13.64 -1.15 8.89
N LEU A 35 13.83 -1.50 10.16
CA LEU A 35 14.17 -0.56 11.21
C LEU A 35 15.66 -0.72 11.49
N ILE A 36 16.39 0.38 11.46
CA ILE A 36 17.83 0.41 11.70
C ILE A 36 18.03 1.02 13.07
N GLU A 37 18.68 0.26 13.96
CA GLU A 37 19.06 0.69 15.31
C GLU A 37 20.54 0.32 15.48
N ASP A 38 21.41 1.34 15.52
CA ASP A 38 22.88 1.19 15.55
C ASP A 38 23.41 0.30 14.39
N ASP A 39 23.98 -0.86 14.73
CA ASP A 39 24.52 -1.86 13.79
C ASP A 39 23.54 -3.02 13.55
N GLU A 40 22.32 -2.93 14.08
CA GLU A 40 21.29 -3.95 13.93
C GLU A 40 20.16 -3.50 13.00
N VAL A 41 19.61 -4.48 12.26
CA VAL A 41 18.45 -4.27 11.39
C VAL A 41 17.33 -5.19 11.84
N ARG A 42 16.22 -4.60 12.30
CA ARG A 42 14.98 -5.32 12.58
C ARG A 42 14.07 -5.31 11.37
N ILE A 43 13.67 -6.50 10.92
CA ILE A 43 12.78 -6.68 9.77
C ILE A 43 11.40 -7.07 10.27
N GLU A 44 10.36 -6.35 9.83
CA GLU A 44 8.98 -6.61 10.21
C GLU A 44 8.05 -6.64 8.99
N PRO A 45 7.04 -7.54 8.94
CA PRO A 45 6.02 -7.51 7.90
C PRO A 45 5.18 -6.22 7.93
N VAL A 46 4.92 -5.65 6.76
CA VAL A 46 4.00 -4.52 6.62
C VAL A 46 2.58 -5.06 6.49
N LYS A 47 1.81 -4.96 7.58
CA LYS A 47 0.38 -5.26 7.53
C LYS A 47 -0.34 -4.16 6.75
N LYS A 48 -0.68 -4.43 5.49
CA LYS A 48 -1.54 -3.56 4.69
C LYS A 48 -2.91 -3.50 5.38
N LYS A 49 -3.19 -2.38 6.06
CA LYS A 49 -4.57 -2.09 6.48
C LYS A 49 -5.34 -1.77 5.20
N LEU A 50 -6.34 -2.59 4.89
CA LEU A 50 -7.23 -2.29 3.77
C LEU A 50 -7.90 -0.94 4.03
N LEU A 51 -7.97 -0.07 3.02
CA LEU A 51 -8.75 1.18 3.09
C LEU A 51 -10.19 0.92 3.54
N SER A 52 -10.75 -0.24 3.17
CA SER A 52 -12.07 -0.67 3.65
C SER A 52 -12.18 -0.76 5.17
N GLN A 53 -11.09 -1.09 5.87
CA GLN A 53 -11.05 -1.10 7.34
C GLN A 53 -11.05 0.31 7.94
N ALA A 54 -10.80 1.36 7.15
CA ALA A 54 -10.88 2.75 7.61
C ALA A 54 -12.26 3.40 7.36
N ILE A 55 -13.15 2.72 6.63
CA ILE A 55 -14.51 3.22 6.36
C ILE A 55 -15.24 3.46 7.69
N GLY A 56 -15.84 4.64 7.83
CA GLY A 56 -16.59 5.06 9.03
C GLY A 56 -15.72 5.53 10.21
N ARG A 57 -14.38 5.43 10.13
CA ARG A 57 -13.46 5.97 11.14
C ARG A 57 -12.96 7.38 10.81
N ILE A 58 -13.03 7.76 9.54
CA ILE A 58 -12.67 9.09 9.08
C ILE A 58 -13.92 9.96 9.21
N THR A 59 -13.90 10.90 10.16
CA THR A 59 -14.96 11.89 10.33
C THR A 59 -14.56 13.18 9.61
N SER A 60 -15.42 13.68 8.73
CA SER A 60 -15.24 14.99 8.13
C SER A 60 -15.66 16.07 9.11
N LYS A 61 -14.89 17.17 9.17
CA LYS A 61 -15.27 18.37 9.94
C LYS A 61 -16.44 19.13 9.32
N GLU A 62 -16.67 18.92 8.03
CA GLU A 62 -17.70 19.58 7.25
C GLU A 62 -18.79 18.58 6.88
N GLU A 63 -20.01 19.09 6.79
CA GLU A 63 -21.17 18.32 6.37
C GLU A 63 -21.07 18.01 4.87
N ILE A 64 -21.08 16.73 4.52
CA ILE A 64 -20.93 16.27 3.14
C ILE A 64 -22.30 16.31 2.45
N ASN A 65 -22.49 17.22 1.49
CA ASN A 65 -23.66 17.18 0.60
C ASN A 65 -23.35 16.32 -0.64
N LEU A 66 -23.90 15.12 -0.65
CA LEU A 66 -23.71 14.12 -1.71
C LEU A 66 -24.21 14.58 -3.08
N GLU A 67 -25.33 15.31 -3.13
CA GLU A 67 -25.91 15.78 -4.40
C GLU A 67 -24.99 16.78 -5.07
N LYS A 68 -24.51 17.78 -4.30
CA LYS A 68 -23.58 18.78 -4.81
C LYS A 68 -22.25 18.17 -5.26
N MET A 69 -21.73 17.20 -4.51
CA MET A 69 -20.51 16.48 -4.91
C MET A 69 -20.69 15.74 -6.23
N ARG A 70 -21.86 15.09 -6.41
CA ARG A 70 -22.17 14.35 -7.64
C ARG A 70 -22.31 15.26 -8.84
N GLU A 71 -22.93 16.42 -8.65
CA GLU A 71 -23.09 17.44 -9.70
C GLU A 71 -21.73 17.94 -10.18
N ILE A 72 -20.85 18.36 -9.26
CA ILE A 72 -19.49 18.81 -9.58
C ILE A 72 -18.71 17.70 -10.32
N ALA A 73 -18.77 16.46 -9.83
CA ALA A 73 -18.06 15.35 -10.45
C ALA A 73 -18.56 15.07 -11.87
N HIS A 74 -19.87 15.14 -12.12
CA HIS A 74 -20.43 14.98 -13.46
C HIS A 74 -20.01 16.10 -14.40
N GLU A 75 -20.09 17.35 -13.95
CA GLU A 75 -19.73 18.50 -14.77
C GLU A 75 -18.26 18.44 -15.21
N GLU A 76 -17.36 18.16 -14.28
CA GLU A 76 -15.92 18.05 -14.55
C GLU A 76 -15.60 16.84 -15.44
N ALA A 77 -16.23 15.68 -15.20
CA ALA A 77 -16.07 14.50 -16.04
C ALA A 77 -16.56 14.75 -17.48
N SER A 78 -17.67 15.48 -17.65
CA SER A 78 -18.19 15.87 -18.97
C SER A 78 -17.22 16.79 -19.70
N LYS A 79 -16.69 17.83 -19.03
CA LYS A 79 -15.68 18.72 -19.61
C LYS A 79 -14.43 17.96 -20.06
N HIS A 80 -13.92 17.05 -19.22
CA HIS A 80 -12.74 16.24 -19.52
C HIS A 80 -12.96 15.33 -20.74
N THR A 81 -14.12 14.67 -20.80
CA THR A 81 -14.47 13.78 -21.93
C THR A 81 -14.60 14.57 -23.24
N LEU A 82 -15.16 15.78 -23.17
CA LEU A 82 -15.27 16.67 -24.33
C LEU A 82 -13.90 17.18 -24.79
N SER A 83 -12.99 17.54 -23.87
CA SER A 83 -11.65 17.97 -24.23
C SER A 83 -10.82 16.84 -24.84
N GLU A 84 -10.86 15.63 -24.29
CA GLU A 84 -10.16 14.47 -24.86
C GLU A 84 -10.71 14.07 -26.24
N GLY A 85 -12.03 14.24 -26.46
CA GLY A 85 -12.65 13.99 -27.76
C GLY A 85 -12.24 14.99 -28.84
N LEU A 86 -11.93 16.23 -28.46
CA LEU A 86 -11.52 17.30 -29.40
C LEU A 86 -10.01 17.26 -29.73
N GLU A 87 -9.19 16.60 -28.92
CA GLU A 87 -7.75 16.45 -29.16
C GLU A 87 -7.42 15.30 -30.15
N HIS A 88 -8.42 14.52 -30.56
CA HIS A 88 -8.28 13.38 -31.46
C HIS A 88 -8.97 13.53 -32.82
N GLU A 89 -9.36 14.76 -33.20
CA GLU A 89 -9.85 15.15 -34.54
C GLU A 89 -8.86 16.09 -35.25
#